data_AF-A0A2P6TGA7-F1
#
_entry.id   AF-A0A2P6TGA7-F1
#
_cell.length_a   1.000
_cell.length_b   1.000
_cell.length_c   1.000
_cell.angle_alpha   90.00
_cell.angle_beta   90.00
_cell.angle_gamma   90.00
#
_symmetry.space_group_name_H-M   'P 1'
#
loop_
_entity.id
_entity.type
_entity.pdbx_description
1 polymer ?
#
loop_
_entity_poly.entity_id
_entity_poly.type
_entity_poly.pdbx_seq_one_letter_code
_entity_poly.pdbx_strand_id
1 'polypeptide(L)'
;MPAAPDLPGSPSQPFHYRANLYYSRAGAWGDILLLGVHLAFAFRGKQPGVDSTTAAWQLATCAGIAASILWRLLLPAQHASWREALALALRLTGLGLGLGVQHVWQLVHTEGVPGLPSAAASSLKGEDASAALGIVAAQMARLVFVSCAGSLVMLALTLRIRLSLSALAQASLVATLLPHTRAGCAGPLMSHPAVQRATHRIYGMLSWVGTPLPLPLAPMVAPTPAEQCAVIVTFYQVALGLLLPLLWEAVTSARAFAAHQRQRRAAGLPPERGLQAWVYRQVWELCGNTEGGLTVPPALLAWILLAVAWDWTAFLTASSH
;
A
#
# COMPACT_ATOMS: atom_id res chain seq x y z
N MET A 1 -0.77 43.61 25.53
CA MET A 1 -1.42 43.55 24.20
C MET A 1 -2.27 42.28 24.15
N PRO A 2 -3.57 42.35 23.82
CA PRO A 2 -4.36 41.15 23.60
C PRO A 2 -3.74 40.33 22.46
N ALA A 3 -3.62 39.01 22.64
CA ALA A 3 -3.13 38.13 21.60
C ALA A 3 -4.03 38.26 20.36
N ALA A 4 -3.43 38.45 19.18
CA ALA A 4 -4.18 38.46 17.94
C ALA A 4 -4.99 37.16 17.83
N PRO A 5 -6.26 37.20 17.37
CA PRO A 5 -7.07 36.00 17.24
C PRO A 5 -6.36 34.97 16.38
N ASP A 6 -6.27 33.72 16.86
CA ASP A 6 -5.61 32.62 16.16
C ASP A 6 -6.32 32.32 14.84
N LEU A 7 -5.78 32.84 13.74
CA LEU A 7 -6.29 32.58 12.40
C LEU A 7 -6.09 31.08 12.05
N PRO A 8 -7.10 30.41 11.45
CA PRO A 8 -6.96 29.03 10.99
C PRO A 8 -5.75 28.86 10.05
N GLY A 9 -4.86 27.93 10.38
CA GLY A 9 -3.62 27.70 9.64
C GLY A 9 -2.42 28.51 10.15
N SER A 10 -2.56 29.29 11.22
CA SER A 10 -1.48 30.00 11.90
C SER A 10 -0.38 29.06 12.42
N PRO A 11 0.90 29.47 12.45
CA PRO A 11 1.99 28.69 13.07
C PRO A 11 1.83 28.45 14.57
N SER A 12 0.95 29.18 15.26
CA SER A 12 0.59 28.92 16.67
C SER A 12 -0.10 27.56 16.84
N GLN A 13 -0.86 27.13 15.84
CA GLN A 13 -1.63 25.89 15.88
C GLN A 13 -0.72 24.66 15.74
N PRO A 14 -1.09 23.53 16.39
CA PRO A 14 -0.38 22.27 16.25
C PRO A 14 -0.21 21.84 14.79
N PHE A 15 0.94 21.28 14.43
CA PHE A 15 1.22 20.82 13.08
C PHE A 15 0.10 19.96 12.48
N HIS A 16 -0.40 18.95 13.22
CA HIS A 16 -1.44 18.04 12.73
C HIS A 16 -2.77 18.72 12.44
N TYR A 17 -3.12 19.73 13.24
CA TYR A 17 -4.32 20.51 12.99
C TYR A 17 -4.21 21.26 11.66
N ARG A 18 -3.07 21.93 11.42
CA ARG A 18 -2.79 22.62 10.15
C ARG A 18 -2.77 21.65 8.96
N ALA A 19 -2.15 20.48 9.14
CA ALA A 19 -2.10 19.44 8.12
C ALA A 19 -3.51 18.92 7.77
N ASN A 20 -4.36 18.69 8.76
CA ASN A 20 -5.75 18.25 8.55
C ASN A 20 -6.59 19.31 7.81
N LEU A 21 -6.41 20.59 8.13
CA LEU A 21 -7.06 21.68 7.39
C LEU A 21 -6.58 21.75 5.92
N TYR A 22 -5.31 21.48 5.66
CA TYR A 22 -4.79 21.41 4.30
C TYR A 22 -5.34 20.20 3.54
N TYR A 23 -5.30 19.01 4.15
CA TYR A 23 -5.78 17.78 3.53
C TYR A 23 -7.29 17.77 3.33
N SER A 24 -8.08 18.39 4.21
CA SER A 24 -9.53 18.50 4.00
C SER A 24 -9.87 19.31 2.75
N ARG A 25 -9.06 20.32 2.41
CA ARG A 25 -9.25 21.12 1.19
C ARG A 25 -8.72 20.41 -0.06
N ALA A 26 -7.52 19.83 0.03
CA ALA A 26 -6.88 19.18 -1.13
C ALA A 26 -7.46 17.78 -1.44
N GLY A 27 -8.07 17.12 -0.47
CA GLY A 27 -8.42 15.70 -0.56
C GLY A 27 -9.71 15.37 -1.32
N ALA A 28 -10.51 16.35 -1.76
CA ALA A 28 -11.81 16.08 -2.39
C ALA A 28 -11.69 15.20 -3.64
N TRP A 29 -10.69 15.46 -4.48
CA TRP A 29 -10.43 14.67 -5.68
C TRP A 29 -10.04 13.22 -5.37
N GLY A 30 -9.28 13.00 -4.29
CA GLY A 30 -8.89 11.67 -3.87
C GLY A 30 -10.09 10.81 -3.48
N ASP A 31 -11.05 11.38 -2.75
CA ASP A 31 -12.26 10.65 -2.35
C ASP A 31 -13.20 10.40 -3.51
N ILE A 32 -13.32 11.35 -4.46
CA ILE A 32 -14.12 11.15 -5.69
C ILE A 32 -13.52 10.04 -6.54
N LEU A 33 -12.20 10.02 -6.72
CA LEU A 33 -11.50 8.95 -7.43
C LEU A 33 -11.73 7.60 -6.74
N LEU A 34 -11.58 7.55 -5.41
CA LEU A 34 -11.81 6.35 -4.63
C LEU A 34 -13.26 5.84 -4.79
N LEU A 35 -14.25 6.73 -4.68
CA LEU A 35 -15.66 6.40 -4.92
C LEU A 35 -15.88 5.85 -6.32
N GLY A 36 -15.30 6.49 -7.35
CA GLY A 36 -15.40 6.04 -8.74
C GLY A 36 -14.84 4.63 -8.94
N VAL A 37 -13.68 4.32 -8.37
CA VAL A 37 -13.08 2.99 -8.41
C VAL A 37 -13.98 1.96 -7.73
N HIS A 38 -14.48 2.25 -6.52
CA HIS A 38 -15.36 1.32 -5.81
C HIS A 38 -16.71 1.13 -6.52
N LEU A 39 -17.29 2.17 -7.11
CA LEU A 39 -18.51 2.04 -7.91
C LEU A 39 -18.27 1.19 -9.15
N ALA A 40 -17.17 1.41 -9.89
CA ALA A 40 -16.83 0.60 -11.06
C ALA A 40 -16.70 -0.89 -10.70
N PHE A 41 -16.08 -1.18 -9.56
CA PHE A 41 -15.95 -2.54 -9.04
C PHE A 41 -17.30 -3.12 -8.62
N ALA A 42 -18.17 -2.34 -7.96
CA ALA A 42 -19.53 -2.76 -7.62
C ALA A 42 -20.39 -3.07 -8.85
N PHE A 43 -20.26 -2.28 -9.92
CA PHE A 43 -20.99 -2.49 -11.17
C PHE A 43 -20.49 -3.73 -11.91
N ARG A 44 -19.17 -3.99 -11.90
CA ARG A 44 -18.61 -5.24 -12.45
C ARG A 44 -18.97 -6.46 -11.60
N GLY A 45 -19.13 -6.28 -10.29
CA GLY A 45 -19.55 -7.33 -9.36
C GLY A 45 -20.99 -7.84 -9.56
N LYS A 46 -21.75 -7.31 -10.52
CA LYS A 46 -23.04 -7.90 -10.94
C LYS A 46 -22.87 -9.19 -11.76
N GLN A 47 -21.64 -9.66 -11.96
CA GLN A 47 -21.38 -10.94 -12.60
C GLN A 47 -21.83 -12.12 -11.72
N PRO A 48 -22.28 -13.22 -12.32
CA PRO A 48 -22.63 -14.44 -11.59
C PRO A 48 -21.43 -14.94 -10.78
N GLY A 49 -21.61 -15.09 -9.46
CA GLY A 49 -20.57 -15.62 -8.56
C GLY A 49 -20.11 -14.67 -7.45
N VAL A 50 -20.51 -13.39 -7.47
CA VAL A 50 -20.25 -12.48 -6.34
C VAL A 50 -21.22 -12.78 -5.20
N ASP A 51 -20.67 -13.06 -4.01
CA ASP A 51 -21.49 -13.30 -2.84
C ASP A 51 -22.19 -12.02 -2.35
N SER A 52 -23.34 -12.18 -1.70
CA SER A 52 -24.11 -11.06 -1.17
C SER A 52 -23.31 -10.24 -0.14
N THR A 53 -22.37 -10.87 0.57
CA THR A 53 -21.48 -10.24 1.54
C THR A 53 -20.54 -9.24 0.88
N THR A 54 -19.85 -9.62 -0.21
CA THR A 54 -18.96 -8.71 -0.96
C THR A 54 -19.75 -7.55 -1.56
N ALA A 55 -20.93 -7.82 -2.12
CA ALA A 55 -21.79 -6.77 -2.65
C ALA A 55 -22.24 -5.78 -1.55
N ALA A 56 -22.67 -6.28 -0.39
CA ALA A 56 -23.08 -5.45 0.74
C ALA A 56 -21.91 -4.61 1.29
N TRP A 57 -20.73 -5.21 1.44
CA TRP A 57 -19.52 -4.52 1.85
C TRP A 57 -19.13 -3.39 0.87
N GLN A 58 -19.17 -3.67 -0.43
CA GLN A 58 -18.83 -2.70 -1.45
C GLN A 58 -19.80 -1.51 -1.45
N LEU A 59 -21.10 -1.78 -1.31
CA LEU A 59 -22.12 -0.73 -1.19
C LEU A 59 -21.93 0.10 0.08
N ALA A 60 -21.64 -0.55 1.22
CA ALA A 60 -21.36 0.15 2.48
C ALA A 60 -20.11 1.04 2.36
N THR A 61 -19.07 0.57 1.68
CA THR A 61 -17.84 1.35 1.42
C THR A 61 -18.15 2.56 0.54
N CYS A 62 -18.88 2.38 -0.57
CA CYS A 62 -19.33 3.48 -1.42
C CYS A 62 -20.16 4.51 -0.64
N ALA A 63 -21.10 4.07 0.19
CA ALA A 63 -21.92 4.93 1.03
C ALA A 63 -21.07 5.72 2.05
N GLY A 64 -20.09 5.06 2.68
CA GLY A 64 -19.15 5.71 3.60
C GLY A 64 -18.30 6.79 2.94
N ILE A 65 -17.78 6.53 1.73
CA ILE A 65 -17.01 7.52 0.97
C ILE A 65 -17.91 8.69 0.54
N ALA A 66 -19.12 8.41 0.02
CA ALA A 66 -20.07 9.44 -0.37
C ALA A 66 -20.48 10.32 0.83
N ALA A 67 -20.73 9.72 1.99
CA ALA A 67 -21.02 10.44 3.23
C ALA A 67 -19.84 11.32 3.67
N SER A 68 -18.61 10.84 3.56
CA SER A 68 -17.39 11.63 3.82
C SER A 68 -17.28 12.86 2.92
N ILE A 69 -17.52 12.69 1.61
CA ILE A 69 -17.53 13.78 0.63
C ILE A 69 -18.62 14.80 1.00
N LEU A 70 -19.84 14.34 1.26
CA LEU A 70 -20.96 15.23 1.60
C LEU A 70 -20.71 15.98 2.91
N TRP A 71 -20.20 15.30 3.95
CA TRP A 71 -19.86 15.93 5.23
C TRP A 71 -18.81 17.03 5.05
N ARG A 72 -17.79 16.79 4.22
CA ARG A 72 -16.78 17.82 3.89
C ARG A 72 -17.39 19.04 3.22
N LEU A 73 -18.33 18.84 2.31
CA LEU A 73 -18.97 19.94 1.56
C LEU A 73 -19.91 20.75 2.46
N LEU A 74 -20.69 20.09 3.32
CA LEU A 74 -21.71 20.74 4.14
C LEU A 74 -21.15 21.33 5.44
N LEU A 75 -20.23 20.64 6.12
CA LEU A 75 -19.74 21.01 7.45
C LEU A 75 -18.21 20.88 7.53
N PRO A 76 -17.45 21.69 6.77
CA PRO A 76 -15.99 21.52 6.59
C PRO A 76 -15.20 21.62 7.91
N ALA A 77 -15.63 22.47 8.84
CA ALA A 77 -14.97 22.62 10.15
C ALA A 77 -15.14 21.38 11.03
N GLN A 78 -16.36 20.81 11.08
CA GLN A 78 -16.64 19.57 11.83
C GLN A 78 -15.99 18.36 11.16
N HIS A 79 -16.03 18.28 9.82
CA HIS A 79 -15.33 17.23 9.10
C HIS A 79 -13.82 17.27 9.39
N ALA A 80 -13.20 18.46 9.45
CA ALA A 80 -11.76 18.58 9.71
C ALA A 80 -11.34 17.99 11.08
N SER A 81 -12.18 18.06 12.12
CA SER A 81 -11.88 17.49 13.43
C SER A 81 -12.05 15.96 13.47
N TRP A 82 -13.00 15.41 12.72
CA TRP A 82 -13.27 13.96 12.65
C TRP A 82 -12.54 13.23 11.51
N ARG A 83 -11.85 13.97 10.64
CA ARG A 83 -11.25 13.48 9.41
C ARG A 83 -10.37 12.24 9.60
N GLU A 84 -9.49 12.25 10.60
CA GLU A 84 -8.56 11.13 10.81
C GLU A 84 -9.28 9.85 11.24
N ALA A 85 -10.30 9.95 12.09
CA ALA A 85 -11.09 8.80 12.52
C ALA A 85 -11.86 8.21 11.34
N LEU A 86 -12.49 9.07 10.53
CA LEU A 86 -13.22 8.64 9.35
C LEU A 86 -12.30 8.02 8.29
N ALA A 87 -11.15 8.65 8.01
CA ALA A 87 -10.15 8.12 7.08
C ALA A 87 -9.57 6.80 7.57
N LEU A 88 -9.32 6.65 8.87
CA LEU A 88 -8.89 5.37 9.47
C LEU A 88 -9.95 4.29 9.29
N ALA A 89 -11.21 4.59 9.61
CA ALA A 89 -12.32 3.65 9.44
C ALA A 89 -12.45 3.20 7.98
N LEU A 90 -12.48 4.15 7.03
CA LEU A 90 -12.55 3.87 5.60
C LEU A 90 -11.35 3.08 5.07
N ARG A 91 -10.14 3.32 5.61
CA ARG A 91 -8.97 2.49 5.26
C ARG A 91 -9.16 1.07 5.74
N LEU A 92 -9.46 0.87 7.03
CA LEU A 92 -9.59 -0.46 7.65
C LEU A 92 -10.69 -1.30 6.99
N THR A 93 -11.80 -0.66 6.60
CA THR A 93 -12.90 -1.35 5.91
C THR A 93 -12.76 -1.34 4.39
N GLY A 94 -11.79 -0.60 3.83
CA GLY A 94 -11.65 -0.38 2.38
C GLY A 94 -11.31 -1.61 1.56
N LEU A 95 -10.94 -2.73 2.20
CA LEU A 95 -10.78 -4.05 1.57
C LEU A 95 -11.65 -5.14 2.23
N GLY A 96 -12.63 -4.75 3.03
CA GLY A 96 -13.59 -5.65 3.67
C GLY A 96 -12.92 -6.65 4.60
N LEU A 97 -11.83 -6.27 5.27
CA LEU A 97 -11.05 -7.15 6.16
C LEU A 97 -10.60 -8.46 5.47
N GLY A 98 -10.26 -8.40 4.18
CA GLY A 98 -9.78 -9.53 3.38
C GLY A 98 -10.76 -10.00 2.31
N LEU A 99 -12.05 -9.67 2.42
CA LEU A 99 -13.08 -10.04 1.44
C LEU A 99 -12.75 -9.52 0.02
N GLY A 100 -12.20 -8.31 -0.08
CA GLY A 100 -11.79 -7.75 -1.37
C GLY A 100 -10.73 -8.58 -2.09
N VAL A 101 -9.77 -9.15 -1.35
CA VAL A 101 -8.72 -10.02 -1.92
C VAL A 101 -9.31 -11.33 -2.41
N GLN A 102 -10.21 -11.93 -1.64
CA GLN A 102 -10.89 -13.16 -2.06
C GLN A 102 -11.63 -12.96 -3.38
N HIS A 103 -12.36 -11.85 -3.50
CA HIS A 103 -13.07 -11.53 -4.73
C HIS A 103 -12.13 -11.27 -5.90
N VAL A 104 -11.01 -10.58 -5.69
CA VAL A 104 -9.98 -10.39 -6.73
C VAL A 104 -9.39 -11.73 -7.20
N TRP A 105 -9.11 -12.65 -6.27
CA TRP A 105 -8.66 -13.99 -6.63
C TRP A 105 -9.72 -14.75 -7.42
N GLN A 106 -10.99 -14.69 -7.00
CA GLN A 106 -12.09 -15.33 -7.75
C GLN A 106 -12.17 -14.80 -9.17
N LEU A 107 -12.14 -13.48 -9.37
CA LEU A 107 -12.15 -12.86 -10.71
C LEU A 107 -11.02 -13.39 -11.58
N VAL A 108 -9.78 -13.45 -11.05
CA VAL A 108 -8.63 -13.97 -11.80
C VAL A 108 -8.76 -15.46 -12.12
N HIS A 109 -9.40 -16.24 -11.25
CA HIS A 109 -9.66 -17.66 -11.50
C HIS A 109 -10.79 -17.90 -12.51
N THR A 110 -11.86 -17.10 -12.46
CA THR A 110 -13.07 -17.31 -13.29
C THR A 110 -12.93 -16.71 -14.68
N GLU A 111 -12.42 -15.48 -14.79
CA GLU A 111 -12.26 -14.80 -16.09
C GLU A 111 -11.01 -15.29 -16.82
N GLY A 112 -10.17 -16.07 -16.14
CA GLY A 112 -8.81 -16.32 -16.57
C GLY A 112 -8.05 -15.00 -16.71
N VAL A 113 -6.90 -15.04 -17.38
CA VAL A 113 -6.26 -13.80 -17.81
C VAL A 113 -6.22 -13.79 -19.32
N PRO A 114 -6.77 -12.73 -19.95
CA PRO A 114 -6.67 -12.55 -21.38
C PRO A 114 -5.20 -12.57 -21.80
N GLY A 115 -4.83 -13.43 -22.76
CA GLY A 115 -3.52 -13.39 -23.41
C GLY A 115 -2.48 -14.39 -22.92
N LEU A 116 -2.78 -15.33 -22.02
CA LEU A 116 -1.95 -16.53 -21.93
C LEU A 116 -2.33 -17.47 -23.09
N PRO A 117 -1.40 -17.78 -24.02
CA PRO A 117 -1.68 -18.78 -25.04
C PRO A 117 -2.03 -20.10 -24.35
N SER A 118 -3.09 -20.75 -24.84
CA SER A 118 -3.50 -22.08 -24.39
C SER A 118 -2.27 -23.01 -24.38
N ALA A 119 -2.19 -23.87 -23.36
CA ALA A 119 -1.14 -24.89 -23.17
C ALA A 119 -0.87 -25.74 -24.43
N ALA A 120 -1.82 -25.76 -25.38
CA ALA A 120 -1.72 -26.43 -26.67
C ALA A 120 -0.63 -25.85 -27.61
N ALA A 121 -0.04 -24.68 -27.33
CA ALA A 121 1.08 -24.12 -28.11
C ALA A 121 2.45 -24.72 -27.72
N SER A 122 2.50 -26.01 -27.35
CA SER A 122 3.65 -26.72 -26.79
C SER A 122 4.81 -27.00 -27.76
N SER A 123 4.85 -26.34 -28.92
CA SER A 123 5.92 -26.52 -29.92
C SER A 123 6.47 -25.18 -30.45
N LEU A 124 6.82 -24.26 -29.55
CA LEU A 124 7.75 -23.18 -29.88
C LEU A 124 9.19 -23.64 -29.63
N LYS A 125 9.64 -24.62 -30.43
CA LYS A 125 11.09 -24.89 -30.57
C LYS A 125 11.70 -23.71 -31.33
N GLY A 126 12.08 -22.69 -30.58
CA GLY A 126 12.55 -21.40 -31.08
C GLY A 126 11.86 -20.24 -30.37
N GLU A 127 11.78 -20.27 -29.02
CA GLU A 127 11.19 -19.18 -28.22
C GLU A 127 11.83 -17.84 -28.61
N ASP A 128 11.11 -17.03 -29.37
CA ASP A 128 11.40 -15.61 -29.48
C ASP A 128 11.45 -15.05 -28.06
N ALA A 129 12.61 -14.54 -27.65
CA ALA A 129 12.83 -14.01 -26.30
C ALA A 129 11.75 -12.96 -25.91
N SER A 130 11.16 -12.29 -26.89
CA SER A 130 10.03 -11.37 -26.75
C SER A 130 8.76 -12.06 -26.22
N ALA A 131 8.40 -13.24 -26.71
CA ALA A 131 7.24 -13.99 -26.24
C ALA A 131 7.42 -14.46 -24.78
N ALA A 132 8.63 -14.91 -24.44
CA ALA A 132 8.97 -15.31 -23.08
C ALA A 132 8.91 -14.12 -22.10
N LEU A 133 9.40 -12.95 -22.51
CA LEU A 133 9.31 -11.71 -21.72
C LEU A 133 7.85 -11.28 -21.52
N GLY A 134 7.02 -11.41 -22.57
CA GLY A 134 5.59 -11.10 -22.49
C GLY A 134 4.85 -11.94 -21.44
N ILE A 135 5.14 -13.24 -21.37
CA ILE A 135 4.54 -14.13 -20.35
C ILE A 135 4.97 -13.72 -18.93
N VAL A 136 6.25 -13.40 -18.73
CA VAL A 136 6.76 -12.94 -17.42
C VAL A 136 6.12 -11.63 -17.01
N ALA A 137 6.04 -10.65 -17.92
CA ALA A 137 5.42 -9.35 -17.65
C ALA A 137 3.92 -9.50 -17.31
N ALA A 138 3.19 -10.32 -18.06
CA ALA A 138 1.78 -10.59 -17.79
C ALA A 138 1.57 -11.27 -16.43
N GLN A 139 2.44 -12.22 -16.06
CA GLN A 139 2.37 -12.87 -14.75
C GLN A 139 2.73 -11.90 -13.62
N MET A 140 3.74 -11.05 -13.80
CA MET A 140 4.09 -10.02 -12.82
C MET A 140 2.92 -9.05 -12.58
N ALA A 141 2.32 -8.54 -13.65
CA ALA A 141 1.15 -7.66 -13.57
C ALA A 141 -0.01 -8.32 -12.81
N ARG A 142 -0.25 -9.62 -13.06
CA ARG A 142 -1.25 -10.40 -12.33
C ARG A 142 -0.91 -10.53 -10.85
N LEU A 143 0.32 -10.89 -10.50
CA LEU A 143 0.74 -11.03 -9.10
C LEU A 143 0.63 -9.70 -8.34
N VAL A 144 0.97 -8.59 -8.99
CA VAL A 144 0.76 -7.23 -8.45
C VAL A 144 -0.73 -6.95 -8.25
N PHE A 145 -1.58 -7.29 -9.23
CA PHE A 145 -3.03 -7.10 -9.13
C PHE A 145 -3.67 -7.91 -7.98
N VAL A 146 -3.40 -9.22 -7.92
CA VAL A 146 -3.96 -10.12 -6.88
C VAL A 146 -3.40 -9.85 -5.49
N SER A 147 -2.24 -9.19 -5.38
CA SER A 147 -1.73 -8.73 -4.09
C SER A 147 -2.58 -7.62 -3.48
N CYS A 148 -3.45 -6.96 -4.25
CA CYS A 148 -4.18 -5.75 -3.87
C CYS A 148 -3.27 -4.59 -3.40
N ALA A 149 -1.96 -4.66 -3.64
CA ALA A 149 -1.02 -3.61 -3.26
C ALA A 149 -1.37 -2.25 -3.88
N GLY A 150 -1.84 -2.22 -5.13
CA GLY A 150 -2.31 -1.00 -5.77
C GLY A 150 -3.48 -0.35 -5.02
N SER A 151 -4.43 -1.15 -4.54
CA SER A 151 -5.56 -0.68 -3.72
C SER A 151 -5.09 -0.16 -2.36
N LEU A 152 -4.13 -0.83 -1.72
CA LEU A 152 -3.52 -0.39 -0.45
C LEU A 152 -2.81 0.97 -0.61
N VAL A 153 -2.04 1.14 -1.69
CA VAL A 153 -1.38 2.41 -2.03
C VAL A 153 -2.42 3.50 -2.28
N MET A 154 -3.45 3.20 -3.07
CA MET A 154 -4.53 4.15 -3.38
C MET A 154 -5.20 4.63 -2.09
N LEU A 155 -5.63 3.72 -1.21
CA LEU A 155 -6.22 4.04 0.10
C LEU A 155 -5.27 4.89 0.96
N ALA A 156 -3.97 4.60 0.93
CA ALA A 156 -2.98 5.37 1.66
C ALA A 156 -2.91 6.83 1.16
N LEU A 157 -2.85 7.01 -0.15
CA LEU A 157 -2.65 8.31 -0.78
C LEU A 157 -3.90 9.19 -0.74
N THR A 158 -5.09 8.60 -0.85
CA THR A 158 -6.37 9.33 -0.79
C THR A 158 -6.75 9.67 0.64
N LEU A 159 -6.71 8.70 1.55
CA LEU A 159 -7.18 8.84 2.94
C LEU A 159 -6.03 9.17 3.89
N ARG A 160 -5.21 10.19 3.57
CA ARG A 160 -4.01 10.53 4.36
C ARG A 160 -4.34 10.78 5.83
N ILE A 161 -3.60 10.19 6.76
CA ILE A 161 -3.75 10.40 8.22
C ILE A 161 -2.38 10.69 8.83
N ARG A 162 -2.27 10.73 10.16
CA ARG A 162 -0.97 10.75 10.84
C ARG A 162 -0.25 9.40 10.70
N LEU A 163 1.08 9.46 10.62
CA LEU A 163 1.96 8.31 10.36
C LEU A 163 1.68 7.10 11.27
N SER A 164 1.41 7.32 12.56
CA SER A 164 1.11 6.24 13.50
C SER A 164 -0.19 5.50 13.17
N LEU A 165 -1.26 6.23 12.83
CA LEU A 165 -2.51 5.62 12.40
C LEU A 165 -2.38 5.00 11.01
N SER A 166 -1.57 5.59 10.13
CA SER A 166 -1.28 5.04 8.82
C SER A 166 -0.59 3.69 8.94
N ALA A 167 0.42 3.59 9.81
CA ALA A 167 1.13 2.35 10.10
C ALA A 167 0.19 1.28 10.66
N LEU A 168 -0.65 1.65 11.63
CA LEU A 168 -1.66 0.74 12.17
C LEU A 168 -2.65 0.27 11.08
N ALA A 169 -3.19 1.19 10.28
CA ALA A 169 -4.14 0.87 9.24
C ALA A 169 -3.56 -0.08 8.19
N GLN A 170 -2.36 0.21 7.69
CA GLN A 170 -1.71 -0.61 6.66
C GLN A 170 -1.27 -1.97 7.21
N ALA A 171 -0.76 -2.02 8.44
CA ALA A 171 -0.39 -3.28 9.08
C ALA A 171 -1.62 -4.17 9.27
N SER A 172 -2.74 -3.61 9.76
CA SER A 172 -4.01 -4.32 9.89
C SER A 172 -4.52 -4.81 8.54
N LEU A 173 -4.51 -3.96 7.51
CA LEU A 173 -4.93 -4.35 6.18
C LEU A 173 -4.09 -5.51 5.65
N VAL A 174 -2.76 -5.38 5.61
CA VAL A 174 -1.87 -6.46 5.15
C VAL A 174 -2.08 -7.73 5.97
N ALA A 175 -2.19 -7.64 7.30
CA ALA A 175 -2.44 -8.80 8.16
C ALA A 175 -3.74 -9.53 7.79
N THR A 176 -4.80 -8.81 7.42
CA THR A 176 -6.05 -9.43 6.93
C THR A 176 -5.92 -10.08 5.55
N LEU A 177 -4.93 -9.70 4.73
CA LEU A 177 -4.73 -10.28 3.40
C LEU A 177 -3.87 -11.56 3.42
N LEU A 178 -2.96 -11.69 4.38
CA LEU A 178 -2.02 -12.82 4.45
C LEU A 178 -2.68 -14.20 4.42
N PRO A 179 -3.75 -14.48 5.19
CA PRO A 179 -4.38 -15.81 5.22
C PRO A 179 -4.92 -16.25 3.85
N HIS A 180 -5.32 -15.30 3.01
CA HIS A 180 -5.93 -15.58 1.71
C HIS A 180 -4.90 -15.82 0.59
N THR A 181 -3.67 -15.37 0.79
CA THR A 181 -2.61 -15.42 -0.24
C THR A 181 -2.26 -16.87 -0.61
N ARG A 182 -2.17 -17.77 0.36
CA ARG A 182 -1.86 -19.19 0.11
C ARG A 182 -2.97 -19.91 -0.62
N ALA A 183 -4.21 -19.71 -0.18
CA ALA A 183 -5.38 -20.31 -0.82
C ALA A 183 -5.47 -19.87 -2.29
N GLY A 184 -5.20 -18.60 -2.58
CA GLY A 184 -5.14 -18.08 -3.95
C GLY A 184 -4.02 -18.71 -4.79
N CYS A 185 -2.81 -18.83 -4.24
CA CYS A 185 -1.67 -19.43 -4.92
C CYS A 185 -1.73 -20.97 -5.06
N ALA A 186 -2.57 -21.65 -4.29
CA ALA A 186 -2.83 -23.08 -4.45
C ALA A 186 -3.86 -23.40 -5.56
N GLY A 187 -4.40 -22.37 -6.23
CA GLY A 187 -5.46 -22.53 -7.22
C GLY A 187 -5.01 -23.14 -8.57
N PRO A 188 -5.97 -23.49 -9.44
CA PRO A 188 -5.73 -24.13 -10.74
C PRO A 188 -4.75 -23.37 -11.65
N LEU A 189 -4.67 -22.05 -11.50
CA LEU A 189 -3.76 -21.21 -12.29
C LEU A 189 -2.29 -21.64 -12.12
N MET A 190 -1.91 -22.06 -10.91
CA MET A 190 -0.54 -22.48 -10.59
C MET A 190 -0.23 -23.91 -11.03
N SER A 191 -1.20 -24.68 -11.55
CA SER A 191 -0.91 -25.98 -12.16
C SER A 191 -0.31 -25.84 -13.56
N HIS A 192 -0.41 -24.65 -14.19
CA HIS A 192 0.07 -24.43 -15.55
C HIS A 192 1.60 -24.26 -15.61
N PRO A 193 2.35 -25.06 -16.38
CA PRO A 193 3.82 -25.03 -16.39
C PRO A 193 4.42 -23.68 -16.81
N ALA A 194 3.79 -22.96 -17.73
CA ALA A 194 4.27 -21.63 -18.12
C ALA A 194 4.15 -20.60 -16.98
N VAL A 195 3.10 -20.70 -16.16
CA VAL A 195 2.88 -19.82 -15.01
C VAL A 195 3.90 -20.14 -13.92
N GLN A 196 4.17 -21.41 -13.68
CA GLN A 196 5.22 -21.85 -12.75
C GLN A 196 6.60 -21.34 -13.17
N ARG A 197 6.98 -21.51 -14.46
CA ARG A 197 8.24 -20.99 -15.00
C ARG A 197 8.35 -19.47 -14.86
N ALA A 198 7.29 -18.74 -15.19
CA ALA A 198 7.27 -17.27 -15.06
C ALA A 198 7.39 -16.83 -13.59
N THR A 199 6.64 -17.47 -12.70
CA THR A 199 6.68 -17.21 -11.24
C THR A 199 8.07 -17.49 -10.68
N HIS A 200 8.70 -18.60 -11.10
CA HIS A 200 10.07 -18.92 -10.71
C HIS A 200 11.09 -17.87 -11.16
N ARG A 201 10.96 -17.37 -12.40
CA ARG A 201 11.82 -16.27 -12.90
C ARG A 201 11.62 -15.00 -12.08
N ILE A 202 10.39 -14.63 -11.76
CA ILE A 202 10.08 -13.45 -10.93
C ILE A 202 10.66 -13.63 -9.53
N TYR A 203 10.51 -14.82 -8.93
CA TYR A 203 11.09 -15.16 -7.63
C TYR A 203 12.61 -14.98 -7.66
N GLY A 204 13.29 -15.57 -8.66
CA GLY A 204 14.75 -15.44 -8.83
C GLY A 204 15.20 -13.99 -9.02
N MET A 205 14.45 -13.17 -9.77
CA MET A 205 14.73 -11.73 -9.92
C MET A 205 14.59 -10.99 -8.58
N LEU A 206 13.54 -11.25 -7.81
CA LEU A 206 13.32 -10.61 -6.52
C LEU A 206 14.30 -11.08 -5.44
N SER A 207 14.84 -12.29 -5.55
CA SER A 207 15.91 -12.76 -4.65
C SER A 207 17.17 -11.89 -4.70
N TRP A 208 17.41 -11.15 -5.79
CA TRP A 208 18.49 -10.16 -5.84
C TRP A 208 18.30 -9.00 -4.87
N VAL A 209 17.05 -8.70 -4.48
CA VAL A 209 16.75 -7.64 -3.51
C VAL A 209 17.36 -7.96 -2.14
N GLY A 210 17.43 -9.24 -1.75
CA GLY A 210 17.99 -9.71 -0.47
C GLY A 210 19.52 -9.70 -0.38
N THR A 211 20.23 -9.43 -1.47
CA THR A 211 21.72 -9.48 -1.54
C THR A 211 22.50 -8.55 -0.59
N PRO A 212 22.02 -7.37 -0.13
CA PRO A 212 22.81 -6.54 0.77
C PRO A 212 22.75 -6.98 2.23
N LEU A 213 21.94 -8.00 2.57
CA LEU A 213 21.82 -8.47 3.95
C LEU A 213 23.00 -9.38 4.32
N PRO A 214 23.54 -9.25 5.54
CA PRO A 214 24.69 -10.04 5.98
C PRO A 214 24.36 -11.54 6.14
N LEU A 215 23.09 -11.89 6.33
CA LEU A 215 22.60 -13.27 6.51
C LEU A 215 21.28 -13.44 5.75
N PRO A 216 21.32 -13.74 4.44
CA PRO A 216 20.10 -13.89 3.66
C PRO A 216 19.37 -15.18 4.07
N LEU A 217 18.12 -15.07 4.52
CA LEU A 217 17.31 -16.23 4.94
C LEU A 217 16.63 -16.93 3.77
N ALA A 218 16.30 -16.19 2.70
CA ALA A 218 15.59 -16.73 1.54
C ALA A 218 16.28 -17.94 0.87
N PRO A 219 17.63 -17.97 0.69
CA PRO A 219 18.33 -19.11 0.09
C PRO A 219 18.32 -20.38 0.95
N MET A 220 17.98 -20.29 2.24
CA MET A 220 17.93 -21.45 3.14
C MET A 220 16.69 -22.31 2.92
N VAL A 221 15.75 -21.86 2.08
CA VAL A 221 14.49 -22.57 1.83
C VAL A 221 14.35 -22.89 0.35
N ALA A 222 13.78 -24.07 0.05
CA ALA A 222 13.50 -24.53 -1.31
C ALA A 222 11.98 -24.50 -1.56
N PRO A 223 11.39 -23.33 -1.87
CA PRO A 223 9.95 -23.20 -1.91
C PRO A 223 9.32 -23.92 -3.11
N THR A 224 8.17 -24.56 -2.88
CA THR A 224 7.32 -25.10 -3.95
C THR A 224 6.80 -23.98 -4.87
N PRO A 225 6.30 -24.26 -6.09
CA PRO A 225 5.76 -23.21 -6.96
C PRO A 225 4.64 -22.38 -6.32
N ALA A 226 3.77 -23.01 -5.53
CA ALA A 226 2.70 -22.32 -4.81
C ALA A 226 3.26 -21.42 -3.70
N GLU A 227 4.29 -21.87 -2.97
CA GLU A 227 5.00 -21.05 -1.99
C GLU A 227 5.73 -19.88 -2.64
N GLN A 228 6.38 -20.06 -3.80
CA GLN A 228 7.00 -18.96 -4.55
C GLN A 228 5.97 -17.89 -4.92
N CYS A 229 4.80 -18.29 -5.40
CA CYS A 229 3.68 -17.37 -5.66
C CYS A 229 3.28 -16.64 -4.37
N ALA A 230 3.11 -17.36 -3.26
CA ALA A 230 2.69 -16.76 -2.00
C ALA A 230 3.73 -15.76 -1.46
N VAL A 231 5.02 -16.10 -1.53
CA VAL A 231 6.12 -15.20 -1.16
C VAL A 231 6.08 -13.91 -1.97
N ILE A 232 5.94 -14.01 -3.31
CA ILE A 232 5.91 -12.82 -4.17
C ILE A 232 4.69 -11.94 -3.85
N VAL A 233 3.50 -12.53 -3.71
CA VAL A 233 2.27 -11.79 -3.42
C VAL A 233 2.34 -11.12 -2.05
N THR A 234 2.81 -11.83 -1.03
CA THR A 234 3.03 -11.29 0.32
C THR A 234 4.11 -10.21 0.32
N PHE A 235 5.19 -10.39 -0.43
CA PHE A 235 6.20 -9.36 -0.61
C PHE A 235 5.59 -8.10 -1.23
N TYR A 236 4.76 -8.19 -2.27
CA TYR A 236 4.09 -7.02 -2.83
C TYR A 236 3.13 -6.36 -1.83
N GLN A 237 2.38 -7.13 -1.04
CA GLN A 237 1.54 -6.58 0.03
C GLN A 237 2.37 -5.80 1.06
N VAL A 238 3.49 -6.34 1.51
CA VAL A 238 4.36 -5.70 2.50
C VAL A 238 5.14 -4.52 1.89
N ALA A 239 5.87 -4.75 0.80
CA ALA A 239 6.70 -3.75 0.17
C ALA A 239 5.89 -2.58 -0.41
N LEU A 240 4.91 -2.89 -1.26
CA LEU A 240 4.13 -1.89 -1.98
C LEU A 240 2.91 -1.44 -1.19
N GLY A 241 2.25 -2.35 -0.47
CA GLY A 241 1.04 -2.01 0.29
C GLY A 241 1.30 -1.37 1.66
N LEU A 242 2.39 -1.75 2.35
CA LEU A 242 2.71 -1.24 3.69
C LEU A 242 3.91 -0.29 3.69
N LEU A 243 5.09 -0.74 3.28
CA LEU A 243 6.33 0.02 3.45
C LEU A 243 6.38 1.27 2.57
N LEU A 244 6.08 1.13 1.27
CA LEU A 244 6.16 2.25 0.33
C LEU A 244 5.24 3.42 0.72
N PRO A 245 3.94 3.23 1.06
CA PRO A 245 3.09 4.33 1.50
C PRO A 245 3.54 4.95 2.82
N LEU A 246 4.04 4.16 3.77
CA LEU A 246 4.54 4.68 5.04
C LEU A 246 5.81 5.50 4.88
N LEU A 247 6.74 5.06 4.02
CA LEU A 247 7.94 5.83 3.69
C LEU A 247 7.57 7.15 3.01
N TRP A 248 6.68 7.10 2.02
CA TRP A 248 6.18 8.31 1.37
C TRP A 248 5.52 9.28 2.36
N GLU A 249 4.65 8.77 3.24
CA GLU A 249 3.97 9.57 4.25
C GLU A 249 4.97 10.14 5.26
N ALA A 250 5.91 9.34 5.76
CA ALA A 250 6.95 9.76 6.69
C ALA A 250 7.80 10.89 6.11
N VAL A 251 8.30 10.74 4.88
CA VAL A 251 9.13 11.76 4.21
C VAL A 251 8.34 13.04 3.95
N THR A 252 7.13 12.93 3.40
CA THR A 252 6.32 14.11 3.09
C THR A 252 5.84 14.84 4.35
N SER A 253 5.47 14.12 5.41
CA SER A 253 5.12 14.70 6.71
C SER A 253 6.33 15.32 7.41
N ALA A 254 7.50 14.67 7.37
CA ALA A 254 8.74 15.21 7.93
C ALA A 254 9.15 16.52 7.24
N ARG A 255 9.06 16.58 5.91
CA ARG A 255 9.29 17.81 5.13
C ARG A 255 8.33 18.93 5.52
N ALA A 256 7.04 18.62 5.61
CA ALA A 256 6.02 19.58 6.00
C ALA A 256 6.23 20.06 7.45
N PHE A 257 6.63 19.16 8.35
CA PHE A 257 6.94 19.47 9.74
C PHE A 257 8.17 20.37 9.86
N ALA A 258 9.24 20.12 9.10
CA ALA A 258 10.42 20.98 9.07
C ALA A 258 10.08 22.40 8.59
N ALA A 259 9.24 22.53 7.55
CA ALA A 259 8.73 23.82 7.10
C ALA A 259 7.90 24.53 8.17
N HIS A 260 7.03 23.79 8.86
CA HIS A 260 6.23 24.28 9.98
C HIS A 260 7.11 24.78 11.14
N GLN A 261 8.15 24.06 11.51
CA GLN A 261 9.10 24.46 12.56
C GLN A 261 9.90 25.72 12.19
N ARG A 262 10.22 25.91 10.90
CA ARG A 262 10.82 27.18 10.41
C ARG A 262 9.85 28.36 10.56
N GLN A 263 8.57 28.16 10.22
CA GLN A 263 7.54 29.19 10.38
C GLN A 263 7.32 29.55 11.85
N ARG A 264 7.31 28.57 12.77
CA ARG A 264 7.22 28.82 14.22
C ARG A 264 8.39 29.66 14.71
N ARG A 265 9.63 29.29 14.35
CA ARG A 265 10.83 30.05 14.71
C ARG A 265 10.79 31.48 14.19
N ALA A 266 10.40 31.68 12.92
CA ALA A 266 10.25 33.00 12.34
C ALA A 266 9.19 33.87 13.05
N ALA A 267 8.17 33.24 13.65
CA ALA A 267 7.14 33.90 14.44
C ALA A 267 7.49 34.06 15.92
N GLY A 268 8.72 33.73 16.35
CA GLY A 268 9.13 33.79 17.76
C GLY A 268 8.44 32.74 18.66
N LEU A 269 7.81 31.72 18.06
CA LEU A 269 7.13 30.66 18.80
C LEU A 269 8.12 29.54 19.17
N PRO A 270 7.94 28.88 20.34
CA PRO A 270 8.75 27.73 20.70
C PRO A 270 8.52 26.57 19.71
N PRO A 271 9.56 25.76 19.44
CA PRO A 271 9.42 24.59 18.57
C PRO A 271 8.49 23.55 19.20
N GLU A 272 7.70 22.86 18.37
CA GLU A 272 6.88 21.73 18.86
C GLU A 272 7.77 20.57 19.34
N ARG A 273 7.39 19.95 20.45
CA ARG A 273 8.12 18.85 21.12
C ARG A 273 7.23 17.60 21.24
N GLY A 274 7.84 16.47 21.57
CA GLY A 274 7.17 15.19 21.78
C GLY A 274 7.68 14.08 20.86
N LEU A 275 7.19 12.86 21.05
CA LEU A 275 7.64 11.68 20.30
C LEU A 275 7.46 11.86 18.79
N GLN A 276 6.30 12.38 18.36
CA GLN A 276 6.01 12.56 16.94
C GLN A 276 6.90 13.62 16.29
N ALA A 277 7.14 14.74 16.98
CA ALA A 277 8.08 15.77 16.55
C ALA A 277 9.51 15.21 16.42
N TRP A 278 9.91 14.36 17.38
CA TRP A 278 11.19 13.66 17.36
C TRP A 278 11.28 12.72 16.14
N VAL A 279 10.28 11.88 15.88
CA VAL A 279 10.26 10.98 14.71
C VAL A 279 10.40 11.75 13.40
N TYR A 280 9.60 12.81 13.19
CA TYR A 280 9.67 13.60 11.95
C TYR A 280 11.02 14.27 11.76
N ARG A 281 11.65 14.74 12.84
CA ARG A 281 13.00 15.29 12.78
C ARG A 281 14.02 14.23 12.37
N GLN A 282 13.97 13.04 12.97
CA GLN A 282 14.90 11.95 12.62
C GLN A 282 14.72 11.49 11.16
N VAL A 283 13.48 11.34 10.69
CA VAL A 283 13.20 11.03 9.28
C VAL A 283 13.76 12.10 8.35
N TRP A 284 13.61 13.38 8.71
CA TRP A 284 14.15 14.49 7.94
C TRP A 284 15.68 14.51 7.90
N GLU A 285 16.33 14.24 9.03
CA GLU A 285 17.79 14.14 9.16
C GLU A 285 18.34 12.97 8.34
N LEU A 286 17.69 11.80 8.40
CA LEU A 286 18.03 10.62 7.60
C LEU A 286 17.91 10.87 6.10
N CYS A 287 17.01 11.75 5.67
CA CYS A 287 16.86 12.12 4.26
C CYS A 287 17.99 13.04 3.74
N GLY A 288 19.06 13.24 4.51
CA GLY A 288 20.28 13.92 4.08
C GLY A 288 20.18 15.44 4.08
N ASN A 289 19.22 16.01 4.80
CA ASN A 289 19.05 17.46 4.89
C ASN A 289 19.72 18.05 6.15
N THR A 290 20.90 17.54 6.49
CA THR A 290 21.75 18.07 7.56
C THR A 290 22.95 18.78 6.95
N GLU A 291 23.29 19.97 7.46
CA GLU A 291 24.39 20.80 6.98
C GLU A 291 25.80 20.21 7.27
N GLY A 292 25.91 18.96 7.73
CA GLY A 292 27.22 18.36 8.06
C GLY A 292 27.26 16.87 8.46
N GLY A 293 26.26 16.06 8.09
CA GLY A 293 26.17 14.65 8.50
C GLY A 293 26.26 13.65 7.34
N LEU A 294 26.76 12.44 7.63
CA LEU A 294 26.83 11.31 6.70
C LEU A 294 25.45 11.08 6.05
N THR A 295 25.33 11.33 4.75
CA THR A 295 24.07 11.18 4.01
C THR A 295 23.88 9.71 3.65
N VAL A 296 23.08 8.98 4.42
CA VAL A 296 22.54 7.71 3.93
C VAL A 296 21.55 8.06 2.82
N PRO A 297 21.78 7.64 1.55
CA PRO A 297 20.82 7.94 0.50
C PRO A 297 19.47 7.31 0.86
N PRO A 298 18.33 8.03 0.75
CA PRO A 298 17.00 7.45 0.98
C PRO A 298 16.76 6.17 0.18
N ALA A 299 17.39 6.05 -0.99
CA ALA A 299 17.40 4.85 -1.82
C ALA A 299 18.04 3.64 -1.13
N LEU A 300 19.12 3.83 -0.35
CA LEU A 300 19.78 2.76 0.39
C LEU A 300 18.91 2.28 1.55
N LEU A 301 18.29 3.20 2.30
CA LEU A 301 17.35 2.84 3.37
C LEU A 301 16.14 2.08 2.80
N ALA A 302 15.59 2.56 1.68
CA ALA A 302 14.50 1.88 1.00
C ALA A 302 14.93 0.48 0.53
N TRP A 303 16.13 0.33 -0.04
CA TRP A 303 16.66 -0.97 -0.42
C TRP A 303 16.76 -1.90 0.78
N ILE A 304 17.39 -1.48 1.88
CA ILE A 304 17.53 -2.29 3.09
C ILE A 304 16.17 -2.76 3.59
N LEU A 305 15.17 -1.87 3.64
CA LEU A 305 13.82 -2.23 4.06
C LEU A 305 13.16 -3.25 3.12
N LEU A 306 13.35 -3.10 1.79
CA LEU A 306 12.86 -4.07 0.81
C LEU A 306 13.58 -5.42 0.92
N ALA A 307 14.88 -5.42 1.18
CA ALA A 307 15.67 -6.62 1.39
C ALA A 307 15.19 -7.38 2.64
N VAL A 308 15.04 -6.67 3.76
CA VAL A 308 14.50 -7.24 5.01
C VAL A 308 13.09 -7.79 4.79
N ALA A 309 12.22 -7.03 4.11
CA ALA A 309 10.88 -7.48 3.79
C ALA A 309 10.90 -8.76 2.94
N TRP A 310 11.69 -8.80 1.87
CA TRP A 310 11.84 -9.97 1.02
C TRP A 310 12.24 -11.21 1.84
N ASP A 311 13.33 -11.12 2.60
CA ASP A 311 13.85 -12.24 3.38
C ASP A 311 12.86 -12.79 4.40
N TRP A 312 12.21 -11.90 5.16
CA TRP A 312 11.21 -12.32 6.14
C TRP A 312 9.97 -12.92 5.48
N THR A 313 9.53 -12.38 4.34
CA THR A 313 8.39 -12.96 3.62
C THR A 313 8.73 -14.33 3.05
N ALA A 314 9.92 -14.53 2.50
CA ALA A 314 10.41 -15.82 2.03
C ALA A 314 10.46 -16.85 3.17
N PHE A 315 11.08 -16.48 4.30
CA PHE A 315 11.24 -17.35 5.46
C PHE A 315 9.89 -17.74 6.11
N LEU A 316 9.03 -16.76 6.41
CA LEU A 316 7.76 -17.00 7.11
C LEU A 316 6.73 -17.74 6.25
N THR A 317 6.77 -17.56 4.93
CA THR A 317 5.83 -18.24 4.03
C THR A 317 6.18 -19.71 3.88
N ALA A 318 7.46 -20.04 3.86
CA ALA A 318 7.92 -21.40 3.61
C ALA A 318 8.06 -22.25 4.90
N SER A 319 8.25 -21.63 6.07
CA SER A 319 8.41 -22.32 7.37
C SER A 319 7.12 -22.81 8.03
N SER A 320 5.96 -22.48 7.47
CA SER A 320 4.65 -22.78 8.07
C SER A 320 4.09 -24.15 7.68
N HIS A 321 4.97 -25.09 7.34
CA HIS A 321 4.70 -26.50 7.03
C HIS A 321 5.33 -27.37 8.10
#